data_AF-A0A942Q7W0-F1
#
_entry.id   AF-A0A942Q7W0-F1
#
_cell.length_a   1.000
_cell.length_b   1.000
_cell.length_c   1.000
_cell.angle_alpha   90.00
_cell.angle_beta   90.00
_cell.angle_gamma   90.00
#
_symmetry.space_group_name_H-M   'P 1'
#
loop_
_entity.id
_entity.type
_entity.pdbx_description
1 polymer ?
#
loop_
_entity_poly.entity_id
_entity_poly.type
_entity_poly.pdbx_seq_one_letter_code
_entity_poly.pdbx_strand_id
1 'polypeptide(L)' 'MDIEKIAQAIEADAGMTLDDLRQSLTEMQTGVGRVTTAEQLLVRSTRAKTGLRRRAACCAC' A
#
# COMPACT_ATOMS: atom_id res chain seq x y z
N MET A 1 -11.17 6.76 -15.32
CA MET A 1 -10.70 5.39 -15.03
C MET A 1 -11.93 4.52 -14.86
N ASP A 2 -12.02 3.39 -15.57
CA ASP A 2 -13.16 2.47 -15.44
C ASP A 2 -12.83 1.46 -14.32
N ILE A 3 -13.36 1.73 -13.13
CA ILE A 3 -13.01 0.97 -11.91
C ILE A 3 -13.45 -0.49 -12.03
N GLU A 4 -14.61 -0.76 -12.63
CA GLU A 4 -15.12 -2.14 -12.76
C GLU A 4 -14.29 -2.96 -13.75
N LYS A 5 -13.91 -2.38 -14.90
CA LYS A 5 -13.03 -3.08 -15.84
C LYS A 5 -11.67 -3.41 -15.23
N ILE A 6 -11.12 -2.51 -14.41
CA ILE A 6 -9.84 -2.72 -13.74
C ILE A 6 -9.97 -3.75 -12.62
N ALA A 7 -11.02 -3.66 -11.81
CA ALA A 7 -11.29 -4.64 -10.75
C ALA A 7 -11.43 -6.06 -11.33
N GLN A 8 -12.19 -6.22 -12.41
CA GLN A 8 -12.37 -7.51 -13.09
C GLN A 8 -11.05 -8.06 -13.64
N ALA A 9 -10.21 -7.23 -14.26
CA ALA A 9 -8.92 -7.68 -14.77
C ALA A 9 -7.98 -8.15 -13.64
N ILE A 10 -8.00 -7.45 -12.50
CA ILE A 10 -7.19 -7.81 -11.32
C ILE A 10 -7.72 -9.10 -10.67
N GLU A 11 -9.03 -9.22 -10.45
CA GLU A 11 -9.64 -10.42 -9.85
C GLU A 11 -9.46 -11.64 -10.75
N ALA A 12 -9.51 -11.47 -12.08
CA ALA A 12 -9.24 -12.53 -13.04
C ALA A 12 -7.77 -13.00 -13.01
N ASP A 13 -6.82 -12.08 -12.88
CA ASP A 13 -5.39 -12.41 -12.75
C ASP A 13 -5.07 -13.06 -11.40
N ALA A 14 -5.67 -12.55 -10.32
CA ALA A 14 -5.51 -13.08 -8.98
C ALA A 14 -6.22 -14.44 -8.77
N GLY A 15 -7.18 -14.77 -9.63
CA GLY A 15 -8.01 -15.98 -9.51
C GLY A 15 -8.95 -15.97 -8.29
N MET A 16 -9.13 -14.80 -7.66
CA MET A 16 -9.97 -14.63 -6.48
C MET A 16 -10.55 -13.22 -6.41
N THR A 17 -11.68 -13.08 -5.72
CA THR A 17 -12.26 -11.78 -5.41
C THR A 17 -11.44 -11.08 -4.33
N LEU A 18 -11.21 -9.78 -4.51
CA LEU A 18 -10.50 -8.96 -3.55
C LEU A 18 -11.48 -8.01 -2.88
N ASP A 19 -11.71 -8.24 -1.58
CA ASP A 19 -12.48 -7.31 -0.75
C ASP A 19 -11.83 -5.92 -0.77
N ASP A 20 -12.64 -4.89 -0.73
CA ASP A 20 -12.23 -3.47 -0.72
C ASP A 20 -11.41 -2.99 -1.95
N LEU A 21 -11.24 -3.81 -2.99
CA LEU A 21 -10.49 -3.43 -4.21
C LEU A 21 -11.12 -2.22 -4.91
N ARG A 22 -12.45 -2.22 -5.04
CA ARG A 22 -13.20 -1.12 -5.68
C ARG A 22 -13.08 0.19 -4.90
N GLN A 23 -13.13 0.10 -3.57
CA GLN A 23 -12.88 1.25 -2.70
C GLN A 23 -11.45 1.76 -2.88
N SER A 24 -10.46 0.87 -2.87
CA SER A 24 -9.04 1.21 -3.05
C SER A 24 -8.76 1.88 -4.40
N LEU A 25 -9.40 1.44 -5.48
CA LEU A 25 -9.30 2.05 -6.80
C LEU A 25 -9.97 3.44 -6.85
N THR A 26 -11.07 3.63 -6.12
CA THR A 26 -11.75 4.92 -5.96
C THR A 26 -10.89 5.92 -5.16
N GLU A 27 -10.29 5.45 -4.08
CA GLU A 27 -9.32 6.16 -3.25
C GLU A 27 -8.07 6.57 -4.05
N MET A 28 -7.55 5.66 -4.88
CA MET A 28 -6.45 5.96 -5.80
C MET A 28 -6.82 7.06 -6.80
N GLN A 29 -8.03 7.02 -7.39
CA GLN A 29 -8.47 8.02 -8.35
C GLN A 29 -8.67 9.41 -7.71
N THR A 30 -9.12 9.44 -6.46
CA THR A 30 -9.33 10.69 -5.71
C THR A 30 -8.04 11.22 -5.07
N GLY A 31 -6.95 10.45 -5.12
CA GLY A 31 -5.70 10.76 -4.40
C GLY A 31 -5.84 10.66 -2.88
N VAL A 32 -6.95 10.10 -2.39
CA VAL A 32 -7.24 9.90 -0.98
C VAL A 32 -6.89 8.46 -0.66
N GLY A 33 -5.60 8.19 -0.42
CA GLY A 33 -5.11 6.85 -0.10
C GLY A 33 -3.79 6.93 0.66
N ARG A 34 -3.20 5.78 0.96
CA ARG A 34 -1.90 5.73 1.66
C ARG A 34 -0.77 6.16 0.70
N VAL A 35 -0.49 7.46 0.65
CA VAL A 35 0.60 8.01 -0.17
C VAL A 35 1.93 7.70 0.51
N THR A 36 2.78 6.92 -0.17
CA THR A 36 4.15 6.64 0.31
C THR A 36 5.12 7.54 -0.44
N THR A 37 5.84 8.42 0.25
CA THR A 37 6.81 9.31 -0.39
C THR A 37 8.09 8.57 -0.78
N ALA A 38 8.85 9.10 -1.73
CA ALA A 38 10.15 8.54 -2.12
C ALA A 38 11.09 8.39 -0.92
N GLU A 39 11.10 9.37 -0.01
CA GLU A 39 11.88 9.31 1.23
C GLU A 39 11.42 8.18 2.15
N GLN A 40 10.12 7.94 2.28
CA GLN A 40 9.59 6.82 3.07
C GLN A 40 10.00 5.45 2.47
N LEU A 41 10.04 5.33 1.14
CA LEU A 41 10.56 4.15 0.46
C LEU A 41 12.07 3.98 0.67
N LEU A 42 12.84 5.08 0.69
CA LEU A 42 14.26 5.07 0.98
C LEU A 42 14.55 4.59 2.41
N VAL A 43 13.81 5.09 3.39
CA VAL A 43 13.92 4.63 4.79
C VAL A 43 13.56 3.15 4.92
N ARG A 44 12.54 2.67 4.20
CA ARG A 44 12.18 1.25 4.20
C ARG A 44 13.29 0.38 3.59
N SER A 45 13.81 0.77 2.42
CA SER A 45 14.85 0.01 1.70
C SER A 45 16.18 -0.01 2.44
N THR A 46 16.60 1.11 3.03
CA THR A 46 17.80 1.20 3.86
C THR A 46 17.71 0.30 5.09
N ARG A 47 16.57 0.28 5.80
CA ARG A 47 16.35 -0.63 6.94
C ARG A 47 16.40 -2.11 6.54
N ALA A 48 15.80 -2.46 5.41
CA ALA A 48 15.84 -3.83 4.90
C ALA A 48 17.28 -4.28 4.61
N LYS A 49 18.11 -3.38 4.05
CA LYS A 49 19.52 -3.67 3.71
C LYS A 49 20.46 -3.67 4.90
N THR A 50 20.22 -2.82 5.89
CA THR A 50 21.12 -2.61 7.04
C THR A 50 20.70 -3.37 8.29
N GLY A 51 19.58 -4.09 8.26
CA GLY A 51 19.05 -4.81 9.42
C GLY A 51 18.60 -3.90 10.56
N LEU A 52 18.47 -2.60 10.31
CA LEU A 52 18.08 -1.60 11.31
C LEU A 52 16.59 -1.77 11.64
N ARG A 53 16.34 -2.46 12.76
CA ARG A 53 15.01 -2.49 13.39
C ARG A 53 14.80 -1.16 14.10
N ARG A 54 13.62 -0.57 13.92
CA ARG A 54 13.22 0.63 14.67
C ARG A 54 13.31 0.24 16.15
N ARG A 55 14.15 0.91 16.95
CA ARG A 55 13.97 0.86 18.41
C ARG A 55 12.54 1.30 18.63
N ALA A 56 11.71 0.43 19.20
CA ALA A 56 10.42 0.83 19.70
C ALA A 56 10.67 2.10 20.52
N ALA A 57 9.88 3.14 20.30
CA ALA A 57 9.82 4.22 21.26
C ALA A 57 9.51 3.54 22.59
N CYS A 58 10.53 3.45 23.45
CA CYS A 58 10.38 2.88 24.76
C CYS A 58 9.20 3.62 25.39
N CYS A 59 8.17 2.86 25.74
CA CYS A 59 7.07 3.36 26.54
C CYS A 59 7.70 4.01 27.77
N ALA A 60 7.58 5.33 27.88
CA ALA A 60 7.70 5.99 29.16
C ALA A 60 6.44 5.61 29.94
N CYS A 61 6.54 4.53 30.71
CA CYS A 61 5.74 4.30 31.91
C CYS A 61 6.71 4.26 33.08
#